data_AF-A0A8S2SNA3-F1
#
_entry.id   AF-A0A8S2SNA3-F1
#
_cell.length_a   1.000
_cell.length_b   1.000
_cell.length_c   1.000
_cell.angle_alpha   90.00
_cell.angle_beta   90.00
_cell.angle_gamma   90.00
#
_symmetry.space_group_name_H-M   'P 1'
#
loop_
_entity.id
_entity.type
_entity.pdbx_description
1 polymer ?
#
loop_
_entity_poly.entity_id
_entity_poly.type
_entity_poly.pdbx_seq_one_letter_code
_entity_poly.pdbx_strand_id
1 'polypeptide(L)'
;SYSIYICFKDLSGGGVGGGGGTKPRREMSRPRSESNSLIQSTPIQIATKPFCFDTTGMFYWCPTLTFEQQTIDIRVKCELTHHVICCIFAEESSPVIGLRSFVMPLRASNFDDNELKSIVFIGNGVFLRKEWRHICNFPKVHVVDGSPNDRATLRAINIHLCDMCVILSSSSSHHDQRQDRYLTDKAAILCSLNIKAMSFDTECTSTDRRNGTSIPLMTELKNDTNVVFLDQDDDDDPNIDLYMTQPFACGTSFAISVLDSLMSATYFNENALTILRALITGGATPELEKILAEGAGMTQGSNSKEVLNNRRRPRVVLLPAENLVIEDTSNAKDNSSITVGTFWDNDPTYGDLFVSLLTHRDWLCLGLYRLRDNGSTRPASSQSSKRVVICSPPRTFSLLKTDLIYVIQQFQPKYDPPLNIVPEPIKSIDNNKQSNLTPAPISTVIPMPFTIVSQAGVNQLGGVFVNGR
;
A
#
# COMPACT_ATOMS: atom_id res chain seq x y z
N SER A 1 8.94 15.55 -21.12
CA SER A 1 10.31 15.72 -21.62
C SER A 1 11.18 14.57 -21.13
N TYR A 2 11.53 13.65 -22.03
CA TYR A 2 12.37 12.49 -21.73
C TYR A 2 13.83 12.92 -21.59
N SER A 3 14.45 12.68 -20.43
CA SER A 3 15.91 12.80 -20.27
C SER A 3 16.52 11.40 -20.34
N ILE A 4 17.11 11.11 -21.50
CA ILE A 4 17.97 9.95 -21.75
C ILE A 4 19.35 10.28 -21.14
N TYR A 5 19.78 9.53 -20.12
CA TYR A 5 21.14 9.60 -19.62
C TYR A 5 22.08 8.81 -20.53
N ILE A 6 22.91 9.53 -21.28
CA ILE A 6 24.03 8.96 -22.04
C ILE A 6 25.19 8.72 -21.08
N CYS A 7 25.52 7.44 -20.88
CA CYS A 7 26.67 6.98 -20.12
C CYS A 7 27.95 7.17 -20.96
N PHE A 8 28.84 8.09 -20.54
CA PHE A 8 30.18 8.19 -21.12
C PHE A 8 31.06 7.10 -20.53
N LYS A 9 31.52 6.20 -21.40
CA LYS A 9 32.42 5.09 -21.12
C LYS A 9 33.85 5.55 -21.44
N ASP A 10 34.75 5.34 -20.49
CA ASP A 10 36.20 5.52 -20.62
C ASP A 10 36.76 4.84 -21.88
N LEU A 11 37.55 5.60 -22.65
CA LEU A 11 38.53 5.08 -23.59
C LEU A 11 39.91 5.55 -23.14
N SER A 12 40.69 4.55 -22.74
CA SER A 12 42.12 4.62 -22.45
C SER A 12 42.94 4.76 -23.74
N GLY A 13 44.14 5.35 -23.64
CA GLY A 13 45.24 5.00 -24.55
C GLY A 13 46.29 6.06 -24.84
N GLY A 14 47.48 5.88 -24.24
CA GLY A 14 48.80 6.34 -24.73
C GLY A 14 49.24 7.72 -24.24
N GLY A 15 50.42 7.96 -23.66
CA GLY A 15 51.67 7.19 -23.54
C GLY A 15 52.84 8.19 -23.60
N VAL A 16 53.98 7.81 -22.98
CA VAL A 16 55.32 8.48 -22.99
C VAL A 16 55.48 9.62 -21.96
N GLY A 17 56.49 9.70 -21.08
CA GLY A 17 57.71 8.92 -20.81
C GLY A 17 58.71 9.76 -19.99
N GLY A 18 59.52 9.10 -19.13
CA GLY A 18 60.74 9.63 -18.47
C GLY A 18 60.55 10.18 -17.04
N GLY A 19 61.37 9.90 -16.02
CA GLY A 19 62.58 9.09 -15.87
C GLY A 19 63.33 9.51 -14.58
N GLY A 20 63.95 8.54 -13.87
CA GLY A 20 64.87 8.71 -12.73
C GLY A 20 64.22 8.46 -11.36
N GLY A 21 64.44 7.36 -10.62
CA GLY A 21 65.71 6.76 -10.14
C GLY A 21 65.81 7.09 -8.63
N THR A 22 65.76 6.17 -7.66
CA THR A 22 66.70 5.07 -7.37
C THR A 22 66.13 4.09 -6.32
N LYS A 23 66.45 2.80 -6.45
CA LYS A 23 66.31 1.68 -5.48
C LYS A 23 67.66 1.50 -4.72
N PRO A 24 67.93 0.45 -3.88
CA PRO A 24 67.09 -0.58 -3.21
C PRO A 24 67.49 -0.86 -1.72
N ARG A 25 66.69 -1.64 -0.94
CA ARG A 25 67.26 -2.74 -0.11
C ARG A 25 66.24 -3.77 0.44
N ARG A 26 66.44 -5.01 -0.02
CA ARG A 26 66.32 -6.37 0.57
C ARG A 26 64.99 -6.97 1.08
N GLU A 27 64.80 -8.18 0.57
CA GLU A 27 63.79 -9.24 0.77
C GLU A 27 63.92 -10.01 2.10
N MET A 28 62.80 -10.66 2.50
CA MET A 28 62.59 -12.04 3.03
C MET A 28 61.39 -11.99 4.00
N SER A 29 60.35 -12.85 4.01
CA SER A 29 60.09 -14.18 3.46
C SER A 29 58.56 -14.41 3.44
N ARG A 30 58.04 -15.24 2.52
CA ARG A 30 56.68 -15.81 2.59
C ARG A 30 56.60 -16.96 3.62
N PRO A 31 55.39 -17.35 4.08
CA PRO A 31 54.79 -18.53 3.45
C PRO A 31 53.29 -18.36 3.09
N ARG A 32 52.87 -19.23 2.16
CA ARG A 32 51.54 -19.38 1.57
C ARG A 32 50.57 -20.06 2.56
N SER A 33 49.31 -19.64 2.56
CA SER A 33 48.13 -20.40 2.09
C SER A 33 46.87 -19.93 2.80
N GLU A 34 45.90 -19.37 2.07
CA GLU A 34 44.51 -19.84 2.05
C GLU A 34 43.70 -18.96 1.09
N SER A 35 42.91 -19.66 0.28
CA SER A 35 42.10 -19.15 -0.81
C SER A 35 40.89 -18.38 -0.30
N ASN A 36 40.95 -17.04 -0.36
CA ASN A 36 39.75 -16.21 -0.25
C ASN A 36 39.01 -16.22 -1.59
N SER A 37 37.97 -17.05 -1.67
CA SER A 37 36.89 -16.88 -2.62
C SER A 37 36.26 -15.51 -2.38
N LEU A 38 36.43 -14.59 -3.33
CA LEU A 38 35.64 -13.36 -3.38
C LEU A 38 34.16 -13.74 -3.46
N ILE A 39 33.42 -13.53 -2.36
CA ILE A 39 31.97 -13.49 -2.38
C ILE A 39 31.60 -12.20 -3.10
N GLN A 40 31.43 -12.33 -4.41
CA GLN A 40 30.81 -11.32 -5.23
C GLN A 40 29.34 -11.26 -4.82
N SER A 41 28.95 -10.23 -4.07
CA SER A 41 27.56 -9.97 -3.70
C SER A 41 26.76 -9.76 -4.98
N THR A 42 26.04 -10.80 -5.39
CA THR A 42 25.06 -10.70 -6.46
C THR A 42 23.94 -9.79 -5.96
N PRO A 43 23.51 -8.79 -6.75
CA PRO A 43 22.29 -8.07 -6.45
C PRO A 43 21.16 -9.10 -6.40
N ILE A 44 20.31 -9.02 -5.37
CA ILE A 44 19.10 -9.84 -5.27
C ILE A 44 18.21 -9.46 -6.45
N GLN A 45 18.38 -10.16 -7.58
CA GLN A 45 17.40 -10.16 -8.65
C GLN A 45 16.23 -10.97 -8.14
N ILE A 46 15.24 -10.27 -7.58
CA ILE A 46 13.92 -10.83 -7.30
C ILE A 46 13.38 -11.28 -8.67
N ALA A 47 13.49 -12.58 -8.95
CA ALA A 47 12.81 -13.16 -10.09
C ALA A 47 11.33 -12.83 -9.94
N THR A 48 10.81 -11.96 -10.79
CA THR A 48 9.41 -11.52 -10.81
C THR A 48 8.55 -12.71 -11.24
N LYS A 49 8.22 -13.59 -10.29
CA LYS A 49 7.07 -14.47 -10.46
C LYS A 49 5.85 -13.57 -10.67
N PRO A 50 4.99 -13.84 -11.66
CA PRO A 50 3.74 -13.10 -11.79
C PRO A 50 2.97 -13.24 -10.50
N PHE A 51 2.62 -12.10 -9.88
CA PHE A 51 1.87 -12.10 -8.64
C PHE A 51 0.56 -12.87 -8.84
N CYS A 52 0.22 -13.63 -7.80
CA CYS A 52 -0.96 -14.45 -7.78
C CYS A 52 -2.06 -13.68 -7.03
N PHE A 53 -3.31 -13.92 -7.41
CA PHE A 53 -4.46 -13.34 -6.70
C PHE A 53 -4.99 -14.32 -5.68
N ASP A 54 -5.81 -13.82 -4.76
CA ASP A 54 -6.60 -14.69 -3.89
C ASP A 54 -7.68 -15.44 -4.67
N THR A 55 -8.32 -16.40 -4.01
CA THR A 55 -9.43 -17.20 -4.58
C THR A 55 -10.55 -16.35 -5.19
N THR A 56 -10.84 -15.17 -4.61
CA THR A 56 -11.91 -14.29 -5.09
C THR A 56 -11.48 -13.31 -6.19
N GLY A 57 -10.17 -13.12 -6.40
CA GLY A 57 -9.62 -12.12 -7.32
C GLY A 57 -9.65 -10.69 -6.79
N MET A 58 -9.95 -10.51 -5.50
CA MET A 58 -10.16 -9.21 -4.87
C MET A 58 -8.87 -8.62 -4.33
N PHE A 59 -7.89 -9.45 -3.97
CA PHE A 59 -6.63 -9.02 -3.36
C PHE A 59 -5.42 -9.71 -3.97
N TYR A 60 -4.26 -9.06 -3.86
CA TYR A 60 -2.98 -9.67 -4.17
C TYR A 60 -2.59 -10.69 -3.09
N TRP A 61 -2.08 -11.84 -3.54
CA TRP A 61 -1.68 -12.94 -2.70
C TRP A 61 -0.23 -13.37 -2.98
N CYS A 62 0.46 -13.74 -1.91
CA CYS A 62 1.82 -14.25 -1.92
C CYS A 62 1.88 -15.57 -1.12
N PRO A 63 2.74 -16.53 -1.51
CA PRO A 63 3.07 -17.66 -0.66
C PRO A 63 3.50 -17.19 0.75
N THR A 64 3.23 -18.02 1.75
CA THR A 64 3.50 -17.71 3.16
C THR A 64 4.95 -17.27 3.37
N LEU A 65 5.13 -16.00 3.75
CA LEU A 65 6.43 -15.41 4.06
C LEU A 65 6.77 -15.63 5.54
N THR A 66 8.03 -15.96 5.83
CA THR A 66 8.50 -16.05 7.21
C THR A 66 8.83 -14.67 7.76
N PHE A 67 8.62 -14.48 9.07
CA PHE A 67 8.88 -13.21 9.75
C PHE A 67 10.34 -12.75 9.58
N GLU A 68 11.29 -13.68 9.68
CA GLU A 68 12.72 -13.40 9.57
C GLU A 68 13.12 -12.90 8.18
N GLN A 69 12.50 -13.42 7.12
CA GLN A 69 12.78 -12.98 5.74
C GLN A 69 12.31 -11.55 5.44
N GLN A 70 11.27 -11.09 6.15
CA GLN A 70 10.71 -9.75 5.97
C GLN A 70 11.19 -8.75 7.02
N THR A 71 12.05 -9.19 7.95
CA THR A 71 12.64 -8.32 8.97
C THR A 71 13.79 -7.53 8.35
N ILE A 72 13.68 -6.21 8.34
CA ILE A 72 14.74 -5.30 7.89
C ILE A 72 15.70 -5.06 9.06
N ASP A 73 17.00 -5.29 8.82
CA ASP A 73 18.05 -4.87 9.75
C ASP A 73 18.32 -3.38 9.56
N ILE A 74 18.12 -2.60 10.62
CA ILE A 74 18.31 -1.13 10.68
C ILE A 74 19.74 -0.72 10.26
N ARG A 75 20.70 -1.62 10.39
CA ARG A 75 22.11 -1.38 10.00
C ARG A 75 22.30 -1.31 8.49
N VAL A 76 21.44 -1.96 7.72
CA VAL A 76 21.46 -1.91 6.27
C VAL A 76 20.50 -0.80 5.86
N LYS A 77 21.04 0.32 5.39
CA LYS A 77 20.20 1.42 4.89
C LYS A 77 19.29 0.89 3.79
N CYS A 78 17.98 1.04 3.96
CA CYS A 78 17.00 0.69 2.94
C CYS A 78 16.65 1.93 2.11
N GLU A 79 16.72 1.81 0.79
CA GLU A 79 16.32 2.86 -0.15
C GLU A 79 14.81 2.76 -0.46
N LEU A 80 13.98 2.79 0.58
CA LEU A 80 12.52 2.82 0.41
C LEU A 80 12.05 4.25 0.14
N THR A 81 11.25 4.41 -0.91
CA THR A 81 10.58 5.68 -1.27
C THR A 81 9.11 5.39 -1.53
N HIS A 82 8.23 6.38 -1.33
CA HIS A 82 6.77 6.24 -1.56
C HIS A 82 6.13 5.03 -0.87
N HIS A 83 6.51 4.83 0.40
CA HIS A 83 6.07 3.71 1.22
C HIS A 83 5.16 4.18 2.36
N VAL A 84 4.44 3.25 2.97
CA VAL A 84 3.60 3.49 4.15
C VAL A 84 4.31 2.94 5.37
N ILE A 85 4.49 3.78 6.39
CA ILE A 85 5.05 3.36 7.68
C ILE A 85 3.90 3.21 8.67
N CYS A 86 3.89 2.12 9.43
CA CYS A 86 2.94 1.90 10.51
C CYS A 86 3.71 1.68 11.82
N CYS A 87 3.70 2.70 12.67
CA CYS A 87 4.27 2.72 14.00
C CYS A 87 3.27 2.09 14.98
N ILE A 88 3.64 0.96 15.58
CA ILE A 88 2.78 0.21 16.49
C ILE A 88 3.33 0.30 17.90
N PHE A 89 2.53 0.90 18.78
CA PHE A 89 2.76 0.87 20.22
C PHE A 89 1.96 -0.26 20.83
N ALA A 90 2.62 -1.37 21.10
CA ALA A 90 2.02 -2.54 21.75
C ALA A 90 3.07 -3.28 22.58
N GLU A 91 2.66 -3.74 23.76
CA GLU A 91 3.46 -4.63 24.59
C GLU A 91 3.18 -6.10 24.23
N GLU A 92 4.01 -7.02 24.74
CA GLU A 92 3.78 -8.46 24.53
C GLU A 92 2.42 -8.91 25.09
N SER A 93 1.97 -8.35 26.21
CA SER A 93 0.69 -8.67 26.86
C SER A 93 -0.51 -8.00 26.19
N SER A 94 -0.29 -7.09 25.23
CA SER A 94 -1.35 -6.30 24.63
C SER A 94 -2.24 -7.15 23.70
N PRO A 95 -3.54 -6.81 23.60
CA PRO A 95 -4.43 -7.48 22.66
C PRO A 95 -4.03 -7.22 21.20
N VAL A 96 -4.42 -8.14 20.31
CA VAL A 96 -4.22 -7.98 18.86
C VAL A 96 -5.03 -6.79 18.34
N ILE A 97 -4.42 -5.98 17.48
CA ILE A 97 -5.05 -4.84 16.80
C ILE A 97 -5.81 -5.35 15.57
N GLY A 98 -5.23 -6.33 14.86
CA GLY A 98 -5.78 -6.84 13.60
C GLY A 98 -5.23 -6.09 12.39
N LEU A 99 -3.89 -6.04 12.26
CA LEU A 99 -3.16 -5.39 11.15
C LEU A 99 -3.57 -5.89 9.77
N ARG A 100 -4.17 -7.08 9.69
CA ARG A 100 -4.76 -7.60 8.47
C ARG A 100 -5.79 -6.64 7.85
N SER A 101 -6.67 -6.06 8.67
CA SER A 101 -7.70 -5.12 8.22
C SER A 101 -7.08 -3.83 7.67
N PHE A 102 -5.86 -3.49 8.11
CA PHE A 102 -5.08 -2.36 7.59
C PHE A 102 -4.38 -2.69 6.27
N VAL A 103 -3.76 -3.87 6.16
CA VAL A 103 -3.01 -4.27 4.95
C VAL A 103 -3.94 -4.61 3.78
N MET A 104 -5.09 -5.23 4.05
CA MET A 104 -5.98 -5.77 3.02
C MET A 104 -6.45 -4.70 1.99
N PRO A 105 -6.95 -3.51 2.39
CA PRO A 105 -7.33 -2.46 1.43
C PRO A 105 -6.16 -1.95 0.57
N LEU A 106 -4.95 -1.88 1.15
CA LEU A 106 -3.73 -1.44 0.47
C LEU A 106 -3.16 -2.49 -0.49
N ARG A 107 -3.76 -3.68 -0.53
CA ARG A 107 -3.42 -4.80 -1.41
C ARG A 107 -4.60 -5.22 -2.28
N ALA A 108 -5.57 -4.34 -2.46
CA ALA A 108 -6.68 -4.56 -3.36
C ALA A 108 -6.19 -4.71 -4.82
N SER A 109 -6.86 -5.58 -5.58
CA SER A 109 -6.50 -5.93 -6.96
C SER A 109 -6.84 -4.86 -8.01
N ASN A 110 -7.46 -3.75 -7.56
CA ASN A 110 -7.75 -2.54 -8.34
C ASN A 110 -6.52 -1.61 -8.48
N PHE A 111 -5.42 -1.91 -7.80
CA PHE A 111 -4.12 -1.29 -8.01
C PHE A 111 -3.25 -2.16 -8.91
N ASP A 112 -2.44 -1.52 -9.75
CA ASP A 112 -1.40 -2.21 -10.48
C ASP A 112 -0.23 -2.53 -9.55
N ASP A 113 0.54 -3.58 -9.85
CA ASP A 113 1.65 -4.00 -9.00
C ASP A 113 2.67 -2.87 -8.76
N ASN A 114 2.99 -2.09 -9.78
CA ASN A 114 3.92 -0.96 -9.67
C ASN A 114 3.39 0.17 -8.77
N GLU A 115 2.08 0.25 -8.57
CA GLU A 115 1.42 1.27 -7.73
C GLU A 115 1.26 0.80 -6.28
N LEU A 116 1.46 -0.49 -6.00
CA LEU A 116 1.41 -1.03 -4.64
C LEU A 116 2.53 -0.46 -3.78
N LYS A 117 2.15 0.33 -2.78
CA LYS A 117 3.07 0.91 -1.79
C LYS A 117 3.61 -0.18 -0.85
N SER A 118 4.91 -0.19 -0.64
CA SER A 118 5.52 -1.04 0.39
C SER A 118 5.05 -0.60 1.78
N ILE A 119 4.74 -1.55 2.65
CA ILE A 119 4.30 -1.28 4.03
C ILE A 119 5.42 -1.70 4.96
N VAL A 120 5.83 -0.82 5.89
CA VAL A 120 6.83 -1.10 6.91
C VAL A 120 6.19 -0.98 8.29
N PHE A 121 6.14 -2.08 9.03
CA PHE A 121 5.70 -2.10 10.42
C PHE A 121 6.89 -1.89 11.36
N ILE A 122 6.76 -0.94 12.30
CA ILE A 122 7.77 -0.68 13.32
C ILE A 122 7.13 -0.95 14.68
N GLY A 123 7.73 -1.82 15.48
CA GLY A 123 7.22 -2.12 16.81
C GLY A 123 7.95 -3.28 17.46
N ASN A 124 7.39 -3.77 18.58
CA ASN A 124 7.95 -4.92 19.30
C ASN A 124 7.81 -6.20 18.45
N GLY A 125 8.94 -6.83 18.11
CA GLY A 125 8.98 -8.05 17.31
C GLY A 125 8.19 -9.22 17.90
N VAL A 126 8.06 -9.31 19.24
CA VAL A 126 7.27 -10.35 19.90
C VAL A 126 5.78 -10.16 19.64
N PHE A 127 5.29 -8.91 19.74
CA PHE A 127 3.91 -8.58 19.43
C PHE A 127 3.62 -8.80 17.94
N LEU A 128 4.48 -8.28 17.05
CA LEU A 128 4.31 -8.39 15.61
C LEU A 128 4.31 -9.84 15.13
N ARG A 129 5.05 -10.74 15.80
CA ARG A 129 5.04 -12.17 15.50
C ARG A 129 3.67 -12.82 15.77
N LYS A 130 2.91 -12.34 16.76
CA LYS A 130 1.53 -12.82 17.03
C LYS A 130 0.60 -12.46 15.88
N GLU A 131 0.73 -11.25 15.34
CA GLU A 131 -0.09 -10.78 14.21
C GLU A 131 0.39 -11.29 12.85
N TRP A 132 1.66 -11.68 12.72
CA TRP A 132 2.27 -12.09 11.46
C TRP A 132 1.50 -13.20 10.74
N ARG A 133 0.90 -14.13 11.50
CA ARG A 133 0.07 -15.21 10.94
C ARG A 133 -1.04 -14.68 10.02
N HIS A 134 -1.57 -13.49 10.27
CA HIS A 134 -2.66 -12.90 9.51
C HIS A 134 -2.21 -12.04 8.32
N ILE A 135 -0.92 -11.68 8.24
CA ILE A 135 -0.37 -10.80 7.20
C ILE A 135 0.69 -11.45 6.30
N CYS A 136 1.13 -12.67 6.64
CA CYS A 136 2.20 -13.40 5.94
C CYS A 136 1.92 -13.70 4.45
N ASN A 137 0.67 -13.58 3.98
CA ASN A 137 0.27 -13.83 2.59
C ASN A 137 0.20 -12.57 1.73
N PHE A 138 0.61 -11.40 2.22
CA PHE A 138 0.60 -10.17 1.43
C PHE A 138 1.99 -9.82 0.88
N PRO A 139 2.08 -9.31 -0.37
CA PRO A 139 3.34 -8.88 -0.95
C PRO A 139 3.80 -7.52 -0.39
N LYS A 140 5.11 -7.23 -0.49
CA LYS A 140 5.71 -5.93 -0.15
C LYS A 140 5.40 -5.46 1.29
N VAL A 141 5.39 -6.39 2.24
CA VAL A 141 5.20 -6.10 3.68
C VAL A 141 6.49 -6.41 4.40
N HIS A 142 7.03 -5.41 5.09
CA HIS A 142 8.28 -5.48 5.82
C HIS A 142 8.07 -5.15 7.30
N VAL A 143 8.96 -5.67 8.14
CA VAL A 143 8.92 -5.45 9.59
C VAL A 143 10.27 -4.94 10.06
N VAL A 144 10.24 -4.03 11.03
CA VAL A 144 11.42 -3.55 11.74
C VAL A 144 11.17 -3.78 13.22
N ASP A 145 12.00 -4.62 13.82
CA ASP A 145 11.98 -4.86 15.26
C ASP A 145 12.68 -3.70 15.97
N GLY A 146 11.90 -2.88 16.67
CA GLY A 146 12.39 -1.66 17.30
C GLY A 146 11.28 -0.77 17.84
N SER A 147 11.67 0.21 18.66
CA SER A 147 10.71 1.21 19.17
C SER A 147 10.45 2.28 18.10
N PRO A 148 9.19 2.65 17.83
CA PRO A 148 8.88 3.76 16.93
C PRO A 148 9.37 5.13 17.42
N ASN A 149 9.78 5.24 18.69
CA ASN A 149 10.36 6.47 19.23
C ASN A 149 11.84 6.64 18.89
N ASP A 150 12.51 5.57 18.45
CA ASP A 150 13.91 5.64 18.08
C ASP A 150 14.09 6.37 16.74
N ARG A 151 14.79 7.50 16.78
CA ARG A 151 15.06 8.32 15.60
C ARG A 151 16.00 7.64 14.61
N ALA A 152 16.89 6.77 15.08
CA ALA A 152 17.81 6.06 14.19
C ALA A 152 17.02 5.11 13.27
N THR A 153 16.07 4.37 13.83
CA THR A 153 15.14 3.51 13.10
C THR A 153 14.32 4.29 12.06
N LEU A 154 13.69 5.39 12.47
CA LEU A 154 12.88 6.21 11.55
C LEU A 154 13.70 6.84 10.41
N ARG A 155 14.97 7.20 10.68
CA ARG A 155 15.90 7.69 9.67
C ARG A 155 16.38 6.59 8.72
N ALA A 156 16.64 5.38 9.22
CA ALA A 156 17.08 4.25 8.40
C ALA A 156 16.04 3.82 7.35
N ILE A 157 14.76 4.03 7.64
CA ILE A 157 13.62 3.70 6.76
C ILE A 157 13.26 4.87 5.82
N ASN A 158 13.93 6.03 5.94
CA ASN A 158 13.64 7.25 5.20
C ASN A 158 12.20 7.76 5.41
N ILE A 159 11.80 8.00 6.68
CA ILE A 159 10.47 8.55 6.99
C ILE A 159 10.10 9.84 6.23
N HIS A 160 11.07 10.66 5.84
CA HIS A 160 10.82 11.89 5.06
C HIS A 160 10.31 11.61 3.63
N LEU A 161 10.57 10.42 3.08
CA LEU A 161 10.12 9.97 1.76
C LEU A 161 8.89 9.04 1.82
N CYS A 162 8.27 8.90 3.00
CA CYS A 162 7.04 8.14 3.12
C CYS A 162 5.86 8.94 2.52
N ASP A 163 4.86 8.19 2.07
CA ASP A 163 3.59 8.77 1.62
C ASP A 163 2.61 8.96 2.78
N MET A 164 2.73 8.15 3.82
CA MET A 164 1.93 8.23 5.03
C MET A 164 2.61 7.50 6.19
N CYS A 165 2.63 8.11 7.37
CA CYS A 165 3.02 7.49 8.63
C CYS A 165 1.80 7.32 9.54
N VAL A 166 1.41 6.08 9.78
CA VAL A 166 0.27 5.75 10.64
C VAL A 166 0.79 5.35 12.02
N ILE A 167 0.20 5.90 13.08
CA ILE A 167 0.54 5.59 14.47
C ILE A 167 -0.66 4.93 15.12
N LEU A 168 -0.48 3.68 15.55
CA LEU A 168 -1.50 2.84 16.19
C LEU A 168 -1.07 2.53 17.62
N SER A 169 -2.04 2.45 18.54
CA SER A 169 -1.77 2.15 19.95
C SER A 169 -2.65 1.04 20.50
N SER A 170 -2.04 -0.11 20.82
CA SER A 170 -2.65 -1.14 21.64
C SER A 170 -2.20 -0.93 23.08
N SER A 171 -3.15 -0.71 23.99
CA SER A 171 -2.89 -0.66 25.43
C SER A 171 -3.64 -1.82 26.07
N SER A 172 -2.98 -2.50 27.00
CA SER A 172 -3.58 -3.58 27.78
C SER A 172 -4.59 -3.00 28.77
N SER A 173 -5.86 -3.28 28.57
CA SER A 173 -6.99 -2.76 29.35
C SER A 173 -6.95 -3.09 30.85
N HIS A 174 -6.03 -3.93 31.33
CA HIS A 174 -6.05 -4.46 32.69
C HIS A 174 -5.20 -3.70 33.73
N HIS A 175 -4.22 -2.88 33.32
CA HIS A 175 -3.44 -2.06 34.25
C HIS A 175 -3.69 -0.54 34.12
N ASP A 176 -4.25 -0.09 33.00
CA ASP A 176 -4.44 1.34 32.69
C ASP A 176 -5.79 1.92 33.14
N GLN A 177 -6.74 1.13 33.62
CA GLN A 177 -7.99 1.68 34.20
C GLN A 177 -7.77 2.49 35.49
N ARG A 178 -6.57 2.41 36.09
CA ARG A 178 -6.15 3.27 37.21
C ARG A 178 -5.33 4.49 36.77
N GLN A 179 -4.98 4.60 35.49
CA GLN A 179 -4.29 5.77 34.96
C GLN A 179 -5.30 6.80 34.45
N ASP A 180 -4.93 8.07 34.57
CA ASP A 180 -5.72 9.18 34.07
C ASP A 180 -6.02 9.01 32.57
N ARG A 181 -7.26 9.27 32.15
CA ARG A 181 -7.72 9.20 30.75
C ARG A 181 -6.86 10.05 29.79
N TYR A 182 -6.23 11.09 30.30
CA TYR A 182 -5.29 11.94 29.57
C TYR A 182 -3.98 11.22 29.18
N LEU A 183 -3.59 10.17 29.90
CA LEU A 183 -2.34 9.45 29.67
C LEU A 183 -2.47 8.30 28.68
N THR A 184 -3.69 7.89 28.33
CA THR A 184 -3.95 6.74 27.46
C THR A 184 -3.24 6.86 26.10
N ASP A 185 -3.21 8.06 25.52
CA ASP A 185 -2.64 8.31 24.18
C ASP A 185 -1.20 8.86 24.22
N LYS A 186 -0.54 8.85 25.40
CA LYS A 186 0.79 9.47 25.59
C LYS A 186 1.81 8.97 24.57
N ALA A 187 1.86 7.67 24.30
CA ALA A 187 2.84 7.10 23.36
C ALA A 187 2.62 7.57 21.92
N ALA A 188 1.36 7.63 21.47
CA ALA A 188 1.01 8.06 20.12
C ALA A 188 1.32 9.56 19.90
N ILE A 189 0.96 10.40 20.88
CA ILE A 189 1.22 11.85 20.83
C ILE A 189 2.72 12.13 20.85
N LEU A 190 3.48 11.50 21.76
CA LEU A 190 4.93 11.67 21.82
C LEU A 190 5.61 11.23 20.53
N CYS A 191 5.15 10.15 19.89
CA CYS A 191 5.67 9.71 18.60
C CYS A 191 5.41 10.74 17.50
N SER A 192 4.18 11.26 17.42
CA SER A 192 3.80 12.30 16.45
C SER A 192 4.66 13.56 16.61
N LEU A 193 4.79 14.07 17.84
CA LEU A 193 5.63 15.22 18.15
C LEU A 193 7.12 14.94 17.85
N ASN A 194 7.59 13.72 18.13
CA ASN A 194 8.96 13.32 17.84
C ASN A 194 9.26 13.34 16.35
N ILE A 195 8.34 12.85 15.50
CA ILE A 195 8.46 12.88 14.04
C ILE A 195 8.42 14.32 13.53
N LYS A 196 7.48 15.14 14.01
CA LYS A 196 7.38 16.56 13.64
C LYS A 196 8.66 17.34 14.00
N ALA A 197 9.30 17.00 15.11
CA ALA A 197 10.53 17.62 15.59
C ALA A 197 11.81 17.13 14.89
N MET A 198 11.73 16.17 13.96
CA MET A 198 12.90 15.74 13.20
C MET A 198 13.28 16.75 12.13
N SER A 199 14.58 16.95 11.93
CA SER A 199 15.14 17.63 10.76
C SER A 199 15.91 16.63 9.89
N PHE A 200 15.88 16.86 8.59
CA PHE A 200 16.57 16.04 7.59
C PHE A 200 17.51 16.92 6.77
N ASP A 201 18.80 16.61 6.85
CA ASP A 201 19.83 17.27 6.05
C ASP A 201 19.87 16.61 4.67
N THR A 202 19.06 17.11 3.74
CA THR A 202 19.09 16.62 2.35
C THR A 202 19.80 17.64 1.48
N GLU A 203 21.03 17.32 1.05
CA GLU A 203 21.84 18.13 0.13
C GLU A 203 21.35 18.10 -1.33
N CYS A 204 20.24 17.41 -1.64
CA CYS A 204 19.77 17.21 -3.02
C CYS A 204 18.25 17.33 -3.16
N THR A 205 17.84 18.31 -3.98
CA THR A 205 16.57 18.41 -4.76
C THR A 205 15.23 18.35 -4.01
N SER A 206 14.46 19.44 -4.17
CA SER A 206 13.12 19.77 -3.64
C SER A 206 13.09 20.37 -2.23
N THR A 207 12.50 21.55 -2.14
CA THR A 207 12.50 22.48 -1.01
C THR A 207 11.56 22.11 0.14
N ASP A 208 10.74 21.08 -0.02
CA ASP A 208 9.48 21.01 0.73
C ASP A 208 9.46 20.00 1.88
N ARG A 209 10.51 19.18 2.07
CA ARG A 209 10.56 18.14 3.12
C ARG A 209 11.81 18.13 4.00
N ARG A 210 12.41 19.29 4.23
CA ARG A 210 13.56 19.42 5.17
C ARG A 210 13.14 19.26 6.64
N ASN A 211 11.88 19.56 6.93
CA ASN A 211 11.33 19.58 8.28
C ASN A 211 10.32 18.44 8.45
N GLY A 212 10.38 17.76 9.59
CA GLY A 212 9.46 16.68 9.94
C GLY A 212 8.00 17.10 10.03
N THR A 213 7.72 18.40 10.15
CA THR A 213 6.36 18.97 10.11
C THR A 213 5.64 18.77 8.78
N SER A 214 6.37 18.54 7.69
CA SER A 214 5.83 18.27 6.35
C SER A 214 5.45 16.81 6.11
N ILE A 215 5.80 15.92 7.05
CA ILE A 215 5.57 14.48 6.92
C ILE A 215 4.08 14.19 7.14
N PRO A 216 3.39 13.52 6.20
CA PRO A 216 2.00 13.13 6.36
C PRO A 216 1.89 12.06 7.45
N LEU A 217 1.16 12.39 8.52
CA LEU A 217 0.97 11.53 9.68
C LEU A 217 -0.51 11.36 10.00
N MET A 218 -0.87 10.19 10.49
CA MET A 218 -2.19 9.87 11.00
C MET A 218 -2.07 9.15 12.33
N THR A 219 -2.54 9.78 13.39
CA THR A 219 -2.54 9.23 14.75
C THR A 219 -3.92 8.75 15.15
N GLU A 220 -4.01 7.49 15.53
CA GLU A 220 -5.17 6.96 16.25
C GLU A 220 -5.21 7.54 17.67
N LEU A 221 -6.37 8.06 18.08
CA LEU A 221 -6.63 8.54 19.43
C LEU A 221 -7.79 7.78 20.07
N LYS A 222 -7.63 7.40 21.34
CA LYS A 222 -8.71 6.80 22.14
C LYS A 222 -9.53 7.86 22.87
N ASN A 223 -8.91 8.99 23.21
CA ASN A 223 -9.59 10.06 23.90
C ASN A 223 -9.61 11.36 23.07
N ASP A 224 -10.81 11.85 22.79
CA ASP A 224 -11.04 12.99 21.89
C ASP A 224 -10.41 14.28 22.41
N THR A 225 -10.40 14.49 23.73
CA THR A 225 -9.81 15.70 24.34
C THR A 225 -8.30 15.81 24.14
N ASN A 226 -7.62 14.70 23.80
CA ASN A 226 -6.18 14.69 23.59
C ASN A 226 -5.76 15.21 22.21
N VAL A 227 -6.72 15.47 21.31
CA VAL A 227 -6.45 15.96 19.94
C VAL A 227 -5.68 17.29 19.94
N VAL A 228 -5.89 18.13 20.95
CA VAL A 228 -5.24 19.44 21.14
C VAL A 228 -3.71 19.32 21.24
N PHE A 229 -3.19 18.18 21.72
CA PHE A 229 -1.76 17.99 21.88
C PHE A 229 -1.01 17.66 20.59
N LEU A 230 -1.72 17.47 19.48
CA LEU A 230 -1.08 17.10 18.21
C LEU A 230 -0.50 18.30 17.48
N ASP A 231 -1.16 19.45 17.50
CA ASP A 231 -0.76 20.65 16.77
C ASP A 231 -0.60 21.84 17.72
N GLN A 232 0.62 22.39 17.79
CA GLN A 232 0.94 23.52 18.67
C GLN A 232 0.52 24.89 18.10
N ASP A 233 0.07 24.93 16.85
CA ASP A 233 -0.31 26.15 16.14
C ASP A 233 -1.84 26.40 16.13
N ASP A 234 -2.62 25.54 16.80
CA ASP A 234 -4.08 25.66 16.88
C ASP A 234 -4.49 26.57 18.06
N ASP A 235 -5.65 27.22 17.95
CA ASP A 235 -6.21 28.01 19.04
C ASP A 235 -6.98 27.05 19.97
N ASP A 236 -6.26 26.47 20.95
CA ASP A 236 -6.76 25.42 21.83
C ASP A 236 -7.95 25.87 22.73
N ASP A 237 -9.19 25.67 22.28
CA ASP A 237 -10.38 25.73 23.14
C ASP A 237 -10.85 24.29 23.48
N PRO A 238 -10.78 23.87 24.76
CA PRO A 238 -11.17 22.53 25.18
C PRO A 238 -12.67 22.23 25.03
N ASN A 239 -13.50 23.24 24.74
CA ASN A 239 -14.95 23.08 24.57
C ASN A 239 -15.36 22.84 23.11
N ILE A 240 -14.42 22.83 22.17
CA ILE A 240 -14.71 22.60 20.75
C ILE A 240 -14.86 21.09 20.51
N ASP A 241 -15.88 20.73 19.74
CA ASP A 241 -16.10 19.34 19.32
C ASP A 241 -14.94 18.84 18.45
N LEU A 242 -14.64 17.53 18.54
CA LEU A 242 -13.55 16.89 17.79
C LEU A 242 -13.55 17.25 16.28
N TYR A 243 -14.72 17.28 15.63
CA TYR A 243 -14.81 17.51 14.18
C TYR A 243 -14.47 18.95 13.76
N MET A 244 -14.51 19.90 14.69
CA MET A 244 -14.12 21.30 14.46
C MET A 244 -12.64 21.55 14.75
N THR A 245 -11.95 20.60 15.39
CA THR A 245 -10.51 20.75 15.68
C THR A 245 -9.67 20.64 14.41
N GLN A 246 -8.57 21.39 14.36
CA GLN A 246 -7.72 21.42 13.18
C GLN A 246 -7.09 20.06 12.84
N PRO A 247 -6.57 19.27 13.80
CA PRO A 247 -5.92 17.99 13.47
C PRO A 247 -6.88 17.00 12.82
N PHE A 248 -8.15 17.03 13.23
CA PHE A 248 -9.21 16.22 12.66
C PHE A 248 -9.58 16.69 11.25
N ALA A 249 -9.84 17.99 11.08
CA ALA A 249 -10.20 18.58 9.79
C ALA A 249 -9.09 18.43 8.72
N CYS A 250 -7.83 18.34 9.15
CA CYS A 250 -6.69 18.07 8.28
C CYS A 250 -6.48 16.59 7.93
N GLY A 251 -7.18 15.68 8.63
CA GLY A 251 -7.01 14.24 8.49
C GLY A 251 -5.75 13.67 9.18
N THR A 252 -5.18 14.40 10.13
CA THR A 252 -3.97 13.96 10.89
C THR A 252 -4.30 13.17 12.15
N SER A 253 -5.52 13.29 12.66
CA SER A 253 -6.00 12.54 13.81
C SER A 253 -7.24 11.74 13.46
N PHE A 254 -7.34 10.52 13.98
CA PHE A 254 -8.54 9.69 13.85
C PHE A 254 -8.93 9.15 15.23
N ALA A 255 -10.11 9.53 15.71
CA ALA A 255 -10.63 9.05 16.98
C ALA A 255 -11.65 7.92 16.77
N ILE A 256 -11.64 6.96 17.68
CA ILE A 256 -12.54 5.80 17.64
C ILE A 256 -14.00 6.23 17.87
N SER A 257 -14.24 7.29 18.65
CA SER A 257 -15.58 7.81 18.97
C SER A 257 -16.41 8.20 17.74
N VAL A 258 -15.77 8.56 16.63
CA VAL A 258 -16.47 8.89 15.37
C VAL A 258 -17.21 7.67 14.81
N LEU A 259 -16.73 6.46 15.10
CA LEU A 259 -17.40 5.22 14.69
C LEU A 259 -18.68 4.94 15.49
N ASP A 260 -18.90 5.57 16.64
CA ASP A 260 -20.17 5.42 17.38
C ASP A 260 -21.34 6.03 16.60
N SER A 261 -21.07 7.11 15.84
CA SER A 261 -22.05 7.70 14.92
C SER A 261 -22.38 6.79 13.74
N LEU A 262 -21.49 5.85 13.39
CA LEU A 262 -21.79 4.87 12.37
C LEU A 262 -22.90 3.93 12.84
N MET A 263 -22.95 3.56 14.11
CA MET A 263 -23.99 2.67 14.66
C MET A 263 -25.41 3.24 14.50
N SER A 264 -25.57 4.56 14.65
CA SER A 264 -26.87 5.19 14.42
C SER A 264 -27.19 5.28 12.92
N ALA A 265 -26.21 5.58 12.07
CA ALA A 265 -26.39 5.62 10.62
C ALA A 265 -26.79 4.25 10.04
N THR A 266 -26.19 3.16 10.55
CA THR A 266 -26.52 1.79 10.11
C THR A 266 -27.88 1.33 10.59
N TYR A 267 -28.34 1.82 11.75
CA TYR A 267 -29.69 1.57 12.23
C TYR A 267 -30.75 2.17 11.29
N PHE A 268 -30.54 3.39 10.80
CA PHE A 268 -31.47 4.03 9.86
C PHE A 268 -31.34 3.51 8.42
N ASN A 269 -30.14 3.11 8.01
CA ASN A 269 -29.90 2.61 6.66
C ASN A 269 -28.93 1.43 6.69
N GLU A 270 -29.47 0.23 6.55
CA GLU A 270 -28.71 -1.02 6.49
C GLU A 270 -27.67 -1.01 5.35
N ASN A 271 -28.00 -0.38 4.23
CA ASN A 271 -27.11 -0.33 3.06
C ASN A 271 -25.90 0.60 3.26
N ALA A 272 -25.97 1.54 4.21
CA ALA A 272 -24.87 2.48 4.44
C ALA A 272 -23.60 1.76 4.87
N LEU A 273 -23.71 0.77 5.76
CA LEU A 273 -22.57 -0.04 6.18
C LEU A 273 -21.98 -0.84 5.03
N THR A 274 -22.85 -1.44 4.21
CA THR A 274 -22.44 -2.27 3.08
C THR A 274 -21.66 -1.45 2.05
N ILE A 275 -22.11 -0.23 1.75
CA ILE A 275 -21.39 0.70 0.85
C ILE A 275 -20.05 1.11 1.45
N LEU A 276 -20.02 1.50 2.73
CA LEU A 276 -18.78 1.90 3.41
C LEU A 276 -17.77 0.75 3.47
N ARG A 277 -18.21 -0.46 3.80
CA ARG A 277 -17.36 -1.66 3.78
C ARG A 277 -16.84 -1.92 2.38
N ALA A 278 -17.68 -1.85 1.34
CA ALA A 278 -17.23 -2.05 -0.04
C ALA A 278 -16.17 -1.02 -0.47
N LEU A 279 -16.36 0.25 -0.11
CA LEU A 279 -15.45 1.34 -0.47
C LEU A 279 -14.12 1.29 0.32
N ILE A 280 -14.18 1.06 1.63
CA ILE A 280 -13.01 1.10 2.52
C ILE A 280 -12.21 -0.21 2.44
N THR A 281 -12.88 -1.37 2.48
CA THR A 281 -12.17 -2.66 2.51
C THR A 281 -11.65 -3.11 1.14
N GLY A 282 -11.96 -2.35 0.08
CA GLY A 282 -11.59 -2.71 -1.29
C GLY A 282 -12.43 -3.87 -1.85
N GLY A 283 -13.60 -4.13 -1.28
CA GLY A 283 -14.52 -5.19 -1.69
C GLY A 283 -14.31 -6.50 -0.92
N ALA A 284 -14.32 -6.48 0.42
CA ALA A 284 -14.47 -7.70 1.20
C ALA A 284 -15.86 -8.31 0.91
N THR A 285 -15.90 -9.33 0.05
CA THR A 285 -17.13 -10.06 -0.26
C THR A 285 -17.50 -10.99 0.90
N PRO A 286 -18.81 -11.27 1.11
CA PRO A 286 -19.23 -12.29 2.08
C PRO A 286 -18.60 -13.67 1.82
N GLU A 287 -18.29 -13.98 0.56
CA GLU A 287 -17.56 -15.19 0.18
C GLU A 287 -16.16 -15.23 0.80
N LEU A 288 -15.43 -14.11 0.72
CA LEU A 288 -14.13 -14.00 1.36
C LEU A 288 -14.27 -14.15 2.88
N GLU A 289 -15.25 -13.51 3.51
CA GLU A 289 -15.47 -13.65 4.96
C GLU A 289 -15.73 -15.10 5.37
N LYS A 290 -16.48 -15.85 4.56
CA LYS A 290 -16.73 -17.27 4.79
C LYS A 290 -15.44 -18.10 4.74
N ILE A 291 -14.61 -17.90 3.73
CA ILE A 291 -13.31 -18.60 3.60
C ILE A 291 -12.42 -18.33 4.83
N LEU A 292 -12.49 -17.11 5.35
CA LEU A 292 -11.72 -16.71 6.52
C LEU A 292 -12.29 -17.27 7.82
N ALA A 293 -13.60 -17.39 7.92
CA ALA A 293 -14.27 -18.05 9.03
C ALA A 293 -13.96 -19.56 9.08
N GLU A 294 -13.70 -20.19 7.93
CA GLU A 294 -13.23 -21.58 7.83
C GLU A 294 -11.78 -21.77 8.34
N GLY A 295 -11.05 -20.67 8.60
CA GLY A 295 -9.72 -20.71 9.23
C GLY A 295 -8.57 -21.07 8.29
N ALA A 296 -8.85 -21.30 7.00
CA ALA A 296 -7.84 -21.60 5.98
C ALA A 296 -6.95 -20.39 5.61
N GLY A 297 -7.33 -19.17 6.03
CA GLY A 297 -6.63 -17.95 5.67
C GLY A 297 -6.85 -17.55 4.20
N MET A 298 -5.96 -16.73 3.66
CA MET A 298 -6.00 -16.34 2.25
C MET A 298 -5.33 -17.43 1.40
N THR A 299 -6.08 -18.01 0.47
CA THR A 299 -5.59 -19.05 -0.45
C THR A 299 -5.40 -18.49 -1.85
N GLN A 300 -4.50 -19.11 -2.62
CA GLN A 300 -4.24 -18.75 -4.01
C GLN A 300 -5.46 -19.05 -4.89
N GLY A 301 -5.88 -18.08 -5.68
CA GLY A 301 -6.94 -18.24 -6.67
C GLY A 301 -6.47 -18.65 -8.05
N SER A 302 -7.43 -19.12 -8.83
CA SER A 302 -7.24 -19.37 -10.26
C SER A 302 -7.31 -18.05 -11.05
N ASN A 303 -6.43 -17.85 -12.03
CA ASN A 303 -6.45 -16.67 -12.92
C ASN A 303 -7.54 -16.78 -14.01
N SER A 304 -8.76 -17.19 -13.64
CA SER A 304 -9.88 -17.30 -14.57
C SER A 304 -10.34 -15.90 -15.04
N LYS A 305 -10.96 -15.83 -16.22
CA LYS A 305 -11.43 -14.55 -16.79
C LYS A 305 -12.47 -13.86 -15.89
N GLU A 306 -13.29 -14.62 -15.18
CA GLU A 306 -14.30 -14.10 -14.24
C GLU A 306 -13.64 -13.46 -13.01
N VAL A 307 -12.65 -14.15 -12.42
CA VAL A 307 -11.88 -13.67 -11.27
C VAL A 307 -11.11 -12.40 -11.61
N LEU A 308 -10.54 -12.31 -12.82
CA LEU A 308 -9.89 -11.09 -13.29
C LEU A 308 -10.89 -9.95 -13.54
N ASN A 309 -12.13 -10.25 -13.92
CA ASN A 309 -13.15 -9.23 -14.12
C ASN A 309 -13.58 -8.59 -12.80
N ASN A 310 -13.51 -9.32 -11.69
CA ASN A 310 -13.76 -8.77 -10.35
C ASN A 310 -12.84 -7.60 -10.00
N ARG A 311 -11.67 -7.45 -10.66
CA ARG A 311 -10.72 -6.34 -10.46
C ARG A 311 -11.24 -4.97 -10.91
N ARG A 312 -12.28 -4.93 -11.76
CA ARG A 312 -12.85 -3.69 -12.33
C ARG A 312 -13.67 -2.88 -11.33
N ARG A 313 -13.13 -2.65 -10.14
CA ARG A 313 -13.78 -1.89 -9.07
C ARG A 313 -13.28 -0.44 -9.08
N PRO A 314 -14.15 0.52 -8.74
CA PRO A 314 -13.71 1.88 -8.53
C PRO A 314 -12.70 1.94 -7.38
N ARG A 315 -11.81 2.93 -7.43
CA ARG A 315 -10.83 3.21 -6.38
C ARG A 315 -10.83 4.69 -6.04
N VAL A 316 -10.55 5.03 -4.80
CA VAL A 316 -10.45 6.42 -4.35
C VAL A 316 -9.02 6.90 -4.58
N VAL A 317 -8.86 8.00 -5.31
CA VAL A 317 -7.57 8.62 -5.62
C VAL A 317 -7.63 10.10 -5.28
N LEU A 318 -6.50 10.61 -4.81
CA LEU A 318 -6.28 12.04 -4.62
C LEU A 318 -5.49 12.58 -5.81
N LEU A 319 -6.06 13.50 -6.56
CA LEU A 319 -5.44 14.08 -7.76
C LEU A 319 -5.12 15.56 -7.55
N PRO A 320 -3.92 16.02 -7.90
CA PRO A 320 -3.63 17.46 -7.90
C PRO A 320 -4.38 18.17 -9.03
N ALA A 321 -4.98 19.32 -8.71
CA ALA A 321 -5.75 20.13 -9.64
C ALA A 321 -4.91 20.58 -10.85
N GLU A 322 -3.63 20.87 -10.65
CA GLU A 322 -2.70 21.22 -11.73
C GLU A 322 -2.54 20.14 -12.80
N ASN A 323 -2.65 18.85 -12.44
CA ASN A 323 -2.47 17.74 -13.38
C ASN A 323 -3.79 17.25 -14.00
N LEU A 324 -4.90 17.92 -13.69
CA LEU A 324 -6.20 17.64 -14.29
C LEU A 324 -6.27 18.29 -15.68
N VAL A 325 -5.88 17.51 -16.68
CA VAL A 325 -5.99 17.87 -18.09
C VAL A 325 -7.36 17.46 -18.62
N ILE A 326 -8.12 18.45 -19.10
CA ILE A 326 -9.32 18.27 -19.90
C ILE A 326 -8.89 18.51 -21.35
N GLU A 327 -8.72 17.45 -22.14
CA GLU A 327 -8.67 17.59 -23.59
C GLU A 327 -9.99 17.14 -24.20
N ASP A 328 -10.53 17.94 -25.11
CA ASP A 328 -11.64 17.58 -26.02
C ASP A 328 -11.20 16.62 -27.14
N THR A 329 -9.94 16.17 -27.16
CA THR A 329 -9.44 15.31 -28.23
C THR A 329 -9.85 13.86 -27.97
N SER A 330 -10.52 13.26 -28.96
CA SER A 330 -11.15 11.93 -28.97
C SER A 330 -10.27 10.71 -28.62
N ASN A 331 -9.01 10.92 -28.18
CA ASN A 331 -8.03 9.89 -27.85
C ASN A 331 -7.43 10.05 -26.43
N ALA A 332 -8.16 10.63 -25.48
CA ALA A 332 -7.70 10.91 -24.11
C ALA A 332 -7.65 9.70 -23.14
N LYS A 333 -7.62 8.45 -23.65
CA LYS A 333 -7.53 7.23 -22.81
C LYS A 333 -6.09 6.80 -22.51
N ASP A 334 -5.10 7.24 -23.30
CA ASP A 334 -3.76 6.65 -23.28
C ASP A 334 -2.61 7.58 -22.83
N ASN A 335 -2.85 8.88 -22.64
CA ASN A 335 -1.78 9.84 -22.34
C ASN A 335 -1.85 10.36 -20.88
N SER A 336 -0.76 10.14 -20.13
CA SER A 336 -0.59 10.57 -18.73
C SER A 336 -0.01 11.98 -18.54
N SER A 337 0.14 12.76 -19.62
CA SER A 337 0.74 14.10 -19.57
C SER A 337 0.31 14.88 -20.79
N ILE A 338 -0.53 15.92 -20.62
CA ILE A 338 -0.84 16.88 -21.69
C ILE A 338 -1.11 18.30 -21.12
N THR A 339 -1.02 19.28 -22.01
CA THR A 339 -0.71 20.71 -21.90
C THR A 339 -1.69 21.57 -21.10
N VAL A 340 -1.11 22.44 -20.27
CA VAL A 340 -1.77 23.49 -19.46
C VAL A 340 -2.14 24.66 -20.36
N GLY A 341 -3.41 25.07 -20.35
CA GLY A 341 -3.84 26.30 -21.00
C GLY A 341 -5.24 26.70 -20.58
N THR A 342 -6.25 26.10 -21.21
CA THR A 342 -7.58 26.74 -21.29
C THR A 342 -8.49 26.58 -20.06
N PHE A 343 -8.29 25.59 -19.20
CA PHE A 343 -9.17 25.38 -18.04
C PHE A 343 -8.97 26.42 -16.92
N TRP A 344 -7.71 26.84 -16.70
CA TRP A 344 -7.36 27.75 -15.61
C TRP A 344 -7.52 29.23 -15.98
N ASP A 345 -7.75 29.54 -17.25
CA ASP A 345 -7.88 30.92 -17.74
C ASP A 345 -9.27 31.54 -17.45
N ASN A 346 -10.27 30.71 -17.12
CA ASN A 346 -11.67 31.12 -16.92
C ASN A 346 -12.14 31.04 -15.45
N ASP A 347 -11.25 31.12 -14.46
CA ASP A 347 -11.56 30.93 -13.03
C ASP A 347 -12.39 29.66 -12.77
N PRO A 348 -11.77 28.47 -12.81
CA PRO A 348 -12.51 27.22 -12.83
C PRO A 348 -13.33 27.01 -11.55
N THR A 349 -14.60 26.66 -11.73
CA THR A 349 -15.49 26.30 -10.63
C THR A 349 -15.49 24.80 -10.38
N TYR A 350 -15.80 24.39 -9.15
CA TYR A 350 -15.96 22.98 -8.80
C TYR A 350 -17.04 22.29 -9.66
N GLY A 351 -18.11 23.02 -10.00
CA GLY A 351 -19.17 22.52 -10.85
C GLY A 351 -18.70 22.13 -12.25
N ASP A 352 -17.91 22.99 -12.88
CA ASP A 352 -17.42 22.75 -14.24
C ASP A 352 -16.44 21.58 -14.27
N LEU A 353 -15.58 21.49 -13.25
CA LEU A 353 -14.72 20.33 -13.04
C LEU A 353 -15.53 19.04 -12.87
N PHE A 354 -16.56 19.06 -12.02
CA PHE A 354 -17.39 17.89 -11.74
C PHE A 354 -18.06 17.36 -13.02
N VAL A 355 -18.66 18.25 -13.81
CA VAL A 355 -19.32 17.90 -15.08
C VAL A 355 -18.31 17.36 -16.09
N SER A 356 -17.14 17.99 -16.19
CA SER A 356 -16.10 17.56 -17.13
C SER A 356 -15.55 16.17 -16.77
N LEU A 357 -15.22 15.94 -15.50
CA LEU A 357 -14.68 14.65 -15.04
C LEU A 357 -15.68 13.51 -15.21
N LEU A 358 -16.96 13.78 -14.97
CA LEU A 358 -18.00 12.78 -15.18
C LEU A 358 -18.21 12.49 -16.67
N THR A 359 -18.22 13.52 -17.52
CA THR A 359 -18.52 13.37 -18.96
C THR A 359 -17.37 12.71 -19.74
N HIS A 360 -16.13 13.05 -19.45
CA HIS A 360 -14.97 12.58 -20.24
C HIS A 360 -14.30 11.33 -19.67
N ARG A 361 -14.39 11.12 -18.35
CA ARG A 361 -13.61 10.08 -17.63
C ARG A 361 -14.46 9.12 -16.81
N ASP A 362 -15.77 9.36 -16.69
CA ASP A 362 -16.68 8.65 -15.77
C ASP A 362 -16.16 8.64 -14.32
N TRP A 363 -15.50 9.72 -13.92
CA TRP A 363 -14.92 9.88 -12.59
C TRP A 363 -15.82 10.73 -11.70
N LEU A 364 -16.06 10.27 -10.47
CA LEU A 364 -16.92 10.96 -9.52
C LEU A 364 -16.07 11.76 -8.52
N CYS A 365 -16.23 13.08 -8.47
CA CYS A 365 -15.57 13.91 -7.46
C CYS A 365 -16.35 13.89 -6.15
N LEU A 366 -15.65 13.64 -5.04
CA LEU A 366 -16.22 13.62 -3.69
C LEU A 366 -16.02 14.95 -2.95
N GLY A 367 -14.90 15.63 -3.21
CA GLY A 367 -14.53 16.84 -2.49
C GLY A 367 -13.12 17.30 -2.78
N LEU A 368 -12.68 18.28 -2.02
CA LEU A 368 -11.38 18.94 -2.16
C LEU A 368 -10.54 18.76 -0.91
N TYR A 369 -9.23 18.88 -1.06
CA TYR A 369 -8.24 18.89 -0.01
C TYR A 369 -7.34 20.11 -0.20
N ARG A 370 -7.77 21.21 0.40
CA ARG A 370 -7.29 22.57 0.16
C ARG A 370 -6.26 22.99 1.21
N LEU A 371 -5.20 23.67 0.79
CA LEU A 371 -4.23 24.26 1.74
C LEU A 371 -4.90 25.29 2.66
N ARG A 372 -4.60 25.20 3.96
CA ARG A 372 -5.19 26.07 4.98
C ARG A 372 -4.74 27.53 4.82
N ASP A 373 -3.44 27.75 4.62
CA ASP A 373 -2.82 29.09 4.66
C ASP A 373 -2.91 29.86 3.32
N ASN A 374 -3.95 29.58 2.52
CA ASN A 374 -4.16 30.24 1.23
C ASN A 374 -4.53 31.73 1.43
N GLY A 375 -3.54 32.61 1.38
CA GLY A 375 -3.72 34.07 1.40
C GLY A 375 -3.34 34.79 2.70
N SER A 376 -2.69 34.10 3.65
CA SER A 376 -2.13 34.77 4.82
C SER A 376 -0.89 35.60 4.42
N THR A 377 -0.83 36.87 4.82
CA THR A 377 0.37 37.74 4.80
C THR A 377 1.51 37.24 5.72
N ARG A 378 1.47 35.98 6.14
CA ARG A 378 2.54 35.34 6.92
C ARG A 378 3.75 35.08 6.01
N PRO A 379 4.98 35.32 6.53
CA PRO A 379 6.20 35.10 5.77
C PRO A 379 6.30 33.64 5.30
N ALA A 380 6.92 33.42 4.13
CA ALA A 380 7.06 32.10 3.50
C ALA A 380 7.73 31.03 4.40
N SER A 381 8.45 31.45 5.45
CA SER A 381 9.05 30.59 6.47
C SER A 381 8.03 29.97 7.45
N SER A 382 6.81 30.48 7.50
CA SER A 382 5.74 30.08 8.44
C SER A 382 4.50 29.54 7.74
N GLN A 383 4.58 29.31 6.42
CA GLN A 383 3.48 28.71 5.67
C GLN A 383 3.38 27.23 6.01
N SER A 384 2.25 26.83 6.60
CA SER A 384 1.99 25.45 6.91
C SER A 384 1.58 24.70 5.65
N SER A 385 2.16 23.51 5.43
CA SER A 385 1.73 22.59 4.36
C SER A 385 0.44 21.84 4.68
N LYS A 386 -0.24 22.20 5.78
CA LYS A 386 -1.49 21.58 6.23
C LYS A 386 -2.62 21.88 5.25
N ARG A 387 -3.42 20.86 4.99
CA ARG A 387 -4.56 20.90 4.09
C ARG A 387 -5.80 20.43 4.83
N VAL A 388 -6.95 21.02 4.50
CA VAL A 388 -8.25 20.74 5.10
C VAL A 388 -9.17 20.09 4.07
N VAL A 389 -9.96 19.12 4.52
CA VAL A 389 -10.94 18.42 3.69
C VAL A 389 -12.22 19.25 3.54
N ILE A 390 -12.70 19.41 2.31
CA ILE A 390 -13.98 20.05 1.98
C ILE A 390 -14.83 19.03 1.24
N CYS A 391 -15.82 18.47 1.92
CA CYS A 391 -16.74 17.49 1.36
C CYS A 391 -17.82 18.18 0.52
N SER A 392 -18.03 17.73 -0.73
CA SER A 392 -19.09 18.18 -1.63
C SER A 392 -19.30 19.71 -1.68
N PRO A 393 -18.30 20.51 -2.11
CA PRO A 393 -18.45 21.95 -2.21
C PRO A 393 -19.54 22.38 -3.21
N PRO A 394 -20.13 23.58 -3.07
CA PRO A 394 -21.13 24.10 -3.99
C PRO A 394 -20.61 24.24 -5.43
N ARG A 395 -21.52 24.25 -6.41
CA ARG A 395 -21.19 24.39 -7.84
C ARG A 395 -20.32 25.61 -8.14
N THR A 396 -20.59 26.74 -7.48
CA THR A 396 -19.93 28.04 -7.70
C THR A 396 -18.62 28.19 -6.93
N PHE A 397 -18.15 27.15 -6.25
CA PHE A 397 -16.93 27.21 -5.45
C PHE A 397 -15.70 27.31 -6.36
N SER A 398 -14.88 28.33 -6.16
CA SER A 398 -13.66 28.55 -6.96
C SER A 398 -12.57 27.57 -6.58
N LEU A 399 -11.88 27.02 -7.58
CA LEU A 399 -10.77 26.09 -7.40
C LEU A 399 -9.42 26.83 -7.39
N LEU A 400 -8.47 26.28 -6.66
CA LEU A 400 -7.09 26.78 -6.63
C LEU A 400 -6.15 25.75 -7.25
N LYS A 401 -5.09 26.21 -7.93
CA LYS A 401 -4.11 25.32 -8.58
C LYS A 401 -3.43 24.36 -7.60
N THR A 402 -3.30 24.78 -6.34
CA THR A 402 -2.70 24.01 -5.26
C THR A 402 -3.64 22.98 -4.65
N ASP A 403 -4.93 22.98 -4.99
CA ASP A 403 -5.91 22.05 -4.42
C ASP A 403 -5.65 20.61 -4.88
N LEU A 404 -5.91 19.67 -3.98
CA LEU A 404 -5.98 18.26 -4.30
C LEU A 404 -7.45 17.82 -4.28
N ILE A 405 -7.84 16.86 -5.10
CA ILE A 405 -9.25 16.52 -5.37
C ILE A 405 -9.47 15.04 -5.10
N TYR A 406 -10.46 14.73 -4.25
CA TYR A 406 -10.88 13.36 -4.00
C TYR A 406 -11.77 12.89 -5.13
N VAL A 407 -11.32 11.86 -5.84
CA VAL A 407 -12.02 11.32 -7.00
C VAL A 407 -12.14 9.81 -6.87
N ILE A 408 -13.33 9.29 -7.18
CA ILE A 408 -13.54 7.88 -7.44
C ILE A 408 -13.17 7.64 -8.91
N GLN A 409 -12.00 7.04 -9.09
CA GLN A 409 -11.46 6.67 -10.38
C GLN A 409 -11.96 5.26 -10.75
N GLN A 410 -12.46 5.08 -11.97
CA GLN A 410 -12.73 3.75 -12.50
C GLN A 410 -11.42 3.01 -12.83
N PHE A 411 -11.41 1.69 -12.65
CA PHE A 411 -10.28 0.86 -13.01
C PHE A 411 -9.98 0.96 -14.52
N GLN A 412 -8.82 1.52 -14.86
CA GLN A 412 -8.30 1.55 -16.22
C GLN A 412 -7.25 0.45 -16.36
N PRO A 413 -7.49 -0.58 -17.19
CA PRO A 413 -6.51 -1.64 -17.42
C PRO A 413 -5.38 -1.07 -18.28
N LYS A 414 -4.37 -0.44 -17.66
CA LYS A 414 -3.17 0.03 -18.37
C LYS A 414 -2.26 -1.13 -18.80
N TYR A 415 -2.38 -2.28 -18.13
CA TYR A 415 -1.50 -3.44 -18.32
C TYR A 415 -2.23 -4.79 -18.23
N ASP A 416 -3.48 -4.89 -18.68
CA ASP A 416 -3.99 -6.24 -18.98
C ASP A 416 -3.34 -6.68 -20.30
N PRO A 417 -2.51 -7.75 -20.33
CA PRO A 417 -2.12 -8.34 -21.60
C PRO A 417 -3.41 -8.68 -22.36
N PRO A 418 -3.48 -8.43 -23.67
CA PRO A 418 -4.71 -8.66 -24.43
C PRO A 418 -5.18 -10.09 -24.18
N LEU A 419 -6.39 -10.22 -23.60
CA LEU A 419 -7.03 -11.50 -23.22
C LEU A 419 -7.39 -12.41 -24.41
N ASN A 420 -6.80 -12.15 -25.57
CA ASN A 420 -6.89 -12.93 -26.80
C ASN A 420 -5.51 -13.53 -27.14
N ILE A 421 -5.07 -14.48 -26.31
CA ILE A 421 -4.29 -15.60 -26.82
C ILE A 421 -5.18 -16.81 -26.62
N VAL A 422 -5.95 -17.14 -27.67
CA VAL A 422 -6.43 -18.51 -27.85
C VAL A 422 -5.18 -19.37 -27.83
N PRO A 423 -5.06 -20.37 -26.94
CA PRO A 423 -3.98 -21.34 -27.06
C PRO A 423 -4.14 -21.99 -28.42
N GLU A 424 -3.22 -21.72 -29.36
CA GLU A 424 -3.20 -22.50 -30.60
C GLU A 424 -3.08 -23.98 -30.22
N PRO A 425 -3.90 -24.88 -30.78
CA PRO A 425 -3.72 -26.30 -30.55
C PRO A 425 -2.33 -26.69 -31.05
N ILE A 426 -1.56 -27.34 -30.19
CA ILE A 426 -0.25 -27.90 -30.49
C ILE A 426 -0.37 -28.72 -31.77
N LYS A 427 0.13 -28.17 -32.88
CA LYS A 427 0.29 -28.93 -34.13
C LYS A 427 1.40 -29.94 -33.90
N SER A 428 1.00 -31.20 -33.77
CA SER A 428 1.88 -32.35 -33.93
C SER A 428 2.61 -32.24 -35.29
N ILE A 429 3.91 -31.94 -35.24
CA ILE A 429 4.79 -32.09 -36.40
C ILE A 429 5.19 -33.56 -36.42
N ASP A 430 4.41 -34.36 -37.15
CA ASP A 430 4.92 -35.55 -37.79
C ASP A 430 5.84 -35.12 -38.94
N ASN A 431 7.10 -35.55 -38.91
CA ASN A 431 7.82 -35.91 -40.12
C ASN A 431 9.05 -36.78 -39.79
N ASN A 432 8.81 -38.08 -39.93
CA ASN A 432 9.68 -39.09 -40.51
C ASN A 432 11.08 -38.62 -40.95
N LYS A 433 12.11 -39.23 -40.35
CA LYS A 433 13.20 -39.88 -41.11
C LYS A 433 13.71 -41.10 -40.33
N GLN A 434 13.48 -42.25 -40.94
CA GLN A 434 14.03 -43.56 -40.57
C GLN A 434 15.56 -43.53 -40.55
N SER A 435 16.16 -44.20 -39.56
CA SER A 435 17.10 -45.29 -39.84
C SER A 435 17.46 -46.08 -38.58
N ASN A 436 17.07 -47.35 -38.61
CA ASN A 436 17.84 -48.52 -38.18
C ASN A 436 18.20 -48.67 -36.70
N LEU A 437 17.48 -49.56 -36.01
CA LEU A 437 18.00 -50.86 -35.53
C LEU A 437 16.82 -51.71 -34.97
N THR A 438 16.71 -52.93 -35.48
CA THR A 438 15.70 -53.97 -35.17
C THR A 438 16.17 -54.85 -33.97
N PRO A 439 15.42 -55.88 -33.49
CA PRO A 439 14.67 -55.81 -32.24
C PRO A 439 15.00 -56.96 -31.25
N ALA A 440 14.45 -56.94 -30.04
CA ALA A 440 14.26 -58.15 -29.23
C ALA A 440 12.97 -58.04 -28.38
N PRO A 441 12.08 -59.05 -28.37
CA PRO A 441 10.77 -58.96 -27.73
C PRO A 441 10.71 -59.72 -26.41
N ILE A 442 10.00 -59.22 -25.39
CA ILE A 442 9.41 -60.07 -24.34
C ILE A 442 8.02 -59.54 -23.95
N SER A 443 7.05 -60.44 -24.08
CA SER A 443 5.64 -60.36 -23.69
C SER A 443 5.42 -60.30 -22.18
N THR A 444 4.31 -59.71 -21.70
CA THR A 444 3.28 -60.43 -20.91
C THR A 444 2.07 -59.56 -20.51
N VAL A 445 0.90 -59.99 -21.01
CA VAL A 445 -0.36 -60.29 -20.27
C VAL A 445 -1.13 -59.17 -19.50
N ILE A 446 -2.30 -58.84 -20.10
CA ILE A 446 -3.60 -58.22 -19.67
C ILE A 446 -4.22 -58.91 -18.40
N PRO A 447 -5.31 -58.49 -17.67
CA PRO A 447 -6.35 -57.44 -17.87
C PRO A 447 -6.81 -56.56 -16.66
N MET A 448 -7.70 -55.61 -17.00
CA MET A 448 -8.69 -54.87 -16.18
C MET A 448 -9.78 -55.76 -15.51
N PRO A 449 -10.60 -55.25 -14.57
CA PRO A 449 -12.00 -54.82 -14.89
C PRO A 449 -12.45 -53.51 -14.13
N PHE A 450 -13.25 -52.58 -14.68
CA PHE A 450 -14.74 -52.51 -14.84
C PHE A 450 -15.51 -52.53 -13.47
N THR A 451 -16.51 -51.70 -13.10
CA THR A 451 -17.75 -51.23 -13.78
C THR A 451 -18.52 -50.14 -12.97
N ILE A 452 -19.35 -49.37 -13.68
CA ILE A 452 -20.37 -48.36 -13.33
C ILE A 452 -21.68 -48.98 -12.79
N VAL A 453 -22.43 -48.34 -11.87
CA VAL A 453 -23.91 -48.48 -11.81
C VAL A 453 -24.61 -47.16 -11.48
N SER A 454 -25.65 -46.87 -12.27
CA SER A 454 -26.69 -45.85 -12.16
C SER A 454 -28.03 -46.58 -11.92
N GLN A 455 -28.94 -46.05 -11.10
CA GLN A 455 -30.33 -45.70 -11.48
C GLN A 455 -31.30 -45.49 -10.28
N ALA A 456 -32.33 -44.71 -10.60
CA ALA A 456 -33.45 -44.18 -9.83
C ALA A 456 -34.43 -45.19 -9.19
N GLY A 457 -35.19 -44.72 -8.20
CA GLY A 457 -36.66 -44.83 -8.23
C GLY A 457 -37.43 -45.32 -6.99
N VAL A 458 -38.17 -44.38 -6.37
CA VAL A 458 -39.60 -44.48 -5.95
C VAL A 458 -40.00 -45.10 -4.57
N ASN A 459 -40.70 -44.24 -3.79
CA ASN A 459 -41.82 -44.42 -2.83
C ASN A 459 -41.66 -44.83 -1.33
N GLN A 460 -42.19 -43.89 -0.51
CA GLN A 460 -43.19 -44.02 0.57
C GLN A 460 -42.80 -44.30 2.06
N LEU A 461 -43.34 -43.38 2.89
CA LEU A 461 -43.94 -43.50 4.23
C LEU A 461 -43.10 -43.31 5.52
N GLY A 462 -43.60 -42.40 6.36
CA GLY A 462 -43.27 -42.18 7.80
C GLY A 462 -42.35 -40.98 8.03
N GLY A 463 -42.73 -39.82 8.58
CA GLY A 463 -43.83 -39.49 9.48
C GLY A 463 -43.37 -39.47 10.93
N VAL A 464 -42.62 -38.43 11.38
CA VAL A 464 -42.60 -37.97 12.79
C VAL A 464 -42.25 -36.47 12.83
N PHE A 465 -43.24 -35.67 13.23
CA PHE A 465 -43.06 -34.30 13.74
C PHE A 465 -42.56 -34.37 15.18
N VAL A 466 -41.56 -33.54 15.54
CA VAL A 466 -41.29 -33.17 16.94
C VAL A 466 -41.17 -31.65 17.02
N ASN A 467 -42.21 -31.02 17.55
CA ASN A 467 -42.18 -29.70 18.17
C ASN A 467 -41.47 -29.81 19.53
N GLY A 468 -40.74 -28.78 19.95
CA GLY A 468 -40.32 -28.70 21.35
C GLY A 468 -39.37 -27.57 21.73
N ARG A 469 -39.98 -26.39 21.95
CA ARG A 469 -39.52 -25.21 22.72
C ARG A 469 -38.55 -24.23 22.07
#